data_AF-A0AA44ZQS3-F1
#
_entry.id   AF-A0AA44ZQS3-F1
#
_cell.length_a   1.000
_cell.length_b   1.000
_cell.length_c   1.000
_cell.angle_alpha   90.00
_cell.angle_beta   90.00
_cell.angle_gamma   90.00
#
_symmetry.space_group_name_H-M   'P 1'
#
loop_
_entity.id
_entity.type
_entity.pdbx_description
1 polymer ?
#
loop_
_entity_poly.entity_id
_entity_poly.type
_entity_poly.pdbx_seq_one_letter_code
_entity_poly.pdbx_strand_id
1 'polypeptide(L)'
;MAGPSGVPVFERFFRSVAGLRVDRSDVKRFREFVDGLVDDVAVAGRNSARWNGRDVIAPMDLPIPKGLQERMREFDELDEATEVRAVLAAAVRRPPADVTFSEETEALLPELFGGLGIALARALRAVDPDASNPGTDQWQRATDLVRQVY
;
A
#
# COMPACT_ATOMS: atom_id res chain seq x y z
N MET A 1 -8.40 -18.71 13.72
CA MET A 1 -9.28 -18.70 12.53
C MET A 1 -8.40 -18.44 11.32
N ALA A 2 -8.50 -19.25 10.27
CA ALA A 2 -7.78 -18.96 9.02
C ALA A 2 -8.37 -17.65 8.45
N GLY A 3 -7.54 -16.61 8.32
CA GLY A 3 -7.97 -15.34 7.75
C GLY A 3 -8.50 -15.51 6.32
N PRO A 4 -9.24 -14.52 5.78
CA PRO A 4 -9.71 -14.56 4.40
C PRO A 4 -8.52 -14.80 3.46
N SER A 5 -8.70 -15.62 2.42
CA SER A 5 -7.70 -15.76 1.38
C SER A 5 -7.47 -14.39 0.73
N GLY A 6 -6.23 -13.90 0.71
CA GLY A 6 -5.94 -12.53 0.26
C GLY A 6 -6.35 -12.23 -1.18
N VAL A 7 -6.34 -13.24 -2.07
CA VAL A 7 -6.63 -13.05 -3.50
C VAL A 7 -8.06 -12.52 -3.76
N PRO A 8 -9.15 -13.19 -3.32
CA PRO A 8 -10.51 -12.65 -3.47
C PRO A 8 -10.74 -11.26 -2.87
N VAL A 9 -10.07 -10.93 -1.77
CA VAL A 9 -10.16 -9.60 -1.14
C VAL A 9 -9.59 -8.55 -2.09
N PHE A 10 -8.38 -8.78 -2.62
CA PHE A 10 -7.76 -7.84 -3.55
C PHE A 10 -8.47 -7.79 -4.91
N GLU A 11 -9.06 -8.88 -5.40
CA GLU A 11 -9.91 -8.86 -6.60
C GLU A 11 -11.11 -7.91 -6.46
N ARG A 12 -11.76 -7.90 -5.30
CA ARG A 12 -12.86 -6.96 -5.01
C ARG A 12 -12.35 -5.54 -4.86
N PHE A 13 -11.27 -5.34 -4.09
CA PHE A 13 -10.63 -4.04 -3.93
C PHE A 13 -10.31 -3.37 -5.28
N PHE A 14 -9.65 -4.08 -6.21
CA PHE A 14 -9.33 -3.54 -7.54
C PHE A 14 -10.57 -3.22 -8.38
N ARG A 15 -11.62 -4.02 -8.23
CA ARG A 15 -12.90 -3.79 -8.90
C ARG A 15 -13.59 -2.54 -8.35
N SER A 16 -13.63 -2.37 -7.04
CA SER A 16 -14.29 -1.23 -6.38
C SER A 16 -13.56 0.08 -6.63
N VAL A 17 -12.21 0.06 -6.62
CA VAL A 17 -11.41 1.26 -6.79
C VAL A 17 -11.30 1.73 -8.24
N ALA A 18 -11.13 0.80 -9.18
CA ALA A 18 -10.75 1.14 -10.56
C ALA A 18 -11.50 0.34 -11.63
N GLY A 19 -12.47 -0.50 -11.27
CA GLY A 19 -13.18 -1.36 -12.22
C GLY A 19 -12.29 -2.44 -12.84
N LEU A 20 -11.15 -2.75 -12.24
CA LEU A 20 -10.16 -3.67 -12.79
C LEU A 20 -10.44 -5.11 -12.32
N ARG A 21 -10.20 -6.06 -13.22
CA ARG A 21 -10.15 -7.49 -12.94
C ARG A 21 -8.68 -7.87 -12.88
N VAL A 22 -8.26 -8.35 -11.72
CA VAL A 22 -6.90 -8.83 -11.47
C VAL A 22 -6.97 -10.32 -11.21
N ASP A 23 -5.91 -11.05 -11.59
CA ASP A 23 -5.78 -12.46 -11.26
C ASP A 23 -4.81 -12.69 -10.09
N ARG A 24 -4.55 -13.97 -9.75
CA ARG A 24 -3.64 -14.33 -8.66
C ARG A 24 -2.21 -13.79 -8.88
N SER A 25 -1.73 -13.79 -10.12
CA SER A 25 -0.39 -13.32 -10.46
C SER A 25 -0.29 -11.80 -10.34
N ASP A 26 -1.35 -11.10 -10.72
CA ASP A 26 -1.47 -9.65 -10.53
C ASP A 26 -1.51 -9.29 -9.04
N VAL A 27 -2.29 -10.02 -8.23
CA VAL A 27 -2.35 -9.79 -6.78
C VAL A 27 -0.97 -10.02 -6.15
N LYS A 28 -0.22 -11.03 -6.59
CA LYS A 28 1.16 -11.23 -6.13
C LYS A 28 2.05 -10.03 -6.49
N ARG A 29 2.03 -9.59 -7.76
CA ARG A 29 2.80 -8.43 -8.23
C ARG A 29 2.44 -7.15 -7.47
N PHE A 30 1.15 -6.94 -7.24
CA PHE A 30 0.60 -5.85 -6.44
C PHE A 30 1.16 -5.86 -5.02
N ARG A 31 1.07 -7.01 -4.34
CA ARG A 31 1.57 -7.19 -2.98
C ARG A 31 3.06 -6.87 -2.91
N GLU A 32 3.87 -7.53 -3.74
CA GLU A 32 5.32 -7.34 -3.77
C GLU A 32 5.68 -5.86 -3.99
N PHE A 33 4.99 -5.18 -4.90
CA PHE A 33 5.26 -3.77 -5.20
C PHE A 33 4.85 -2.83 -4.07
N VAL A 34 3.60 -2.90 -3.60
CA VAL A 34 3.10 -2.00 -2.54
C VAL A 34 3.78 -2.31 -1.21
N ASP A 35 4.03 -3.58 -0.91
CA ASP A 35 4.77 -3.96 0.28
C ASP A 35 6.19 -3.38 0.26
N GLY A 36 6.86 -3.35 -0.89
CA GLY A 36 8.16 -2.70 -1.05
C GLY A 36 8.10 -1.18 -0.81
N LEU A 37 7.10 -0.49 -1.36
CA LEU A 37 6.94 0.95 -1.14
C LEU A 37 6.69 1.29 0.34
N VAL A 38 5.93 0.47 1.06
CA VAL A 38 5.75 0.65 2.52
C VAL A 38 7.09 0.49 3.25
N ASP A 39 7.95 -0.44 2.84
CA ASP A 39 9.29 -0.60 3.42
C ASP A 39 10.18 0.62 3.12
N ASP A 40 10.14 1.15 1.89
CA ASP A 40 10.91 2.33 1.50
C ASP A 40 10.49 3.57 2.31
N VAL A 41 9.17 3.78 2.49
CA VAL A 41 8.62 4.84 3.35
C VAL A 41 9.07 4.66 4.80
N ALA A 42 9.08 3.43 5.33
CA ALA A 42 9.56 3.15 6.68
C ALA A 42 11.07 3.40 6.84
N VAL A 43 11.88 3.07 5.83
CA VAL A 43 13.33 3.35 5.82
C VAL A 43 13.60 4.84 5.82
N ALA A 44 12.84 5.62 5.05
CA ALA A 44 12.91 7.07 5.09
C ALA A 44 12.51 7.62 6.47
N GLY A 45 11.45 7.08 7.07
CA GLY A 45 11.01 7.40 8.43
C GLY A 45 12.07 7.13 9.49
N ARG A 46 12.77 6.00 9.42
CA ARG A 46 13.92 5.70 10.29
C ARG A 46 14.97 6.80 10.24
N ASN A 47 15.33 7.26 9.04
CA ASN A 47 16.34 8.28 8.87
C ASN A 47 15.90 9.61 9.52
N SER A 48 14.61 9.98 9.37
CA SER A 48 14.02 11.14 10.07
C SER A 48 14.04 10.98 11.60
N ALA A 49 13.58 9.83 12.12
CA ALA A 49 13.54 9.57 13.55
C ALA A 49 14.94 9.69 14.17
N ARG A 50 15.95 9.04 13.56
CA ARG A 50 17.34 9.13 14.01
C ARG A 50 17.91 10.54 13.93
N TRP A 51 17.59 11.30 12.89
CA TRP A 51 18.02 12.70 12.77
C TRP A 51 17.47 13.58 13.90
N ASN A 52 16.30 13.21 14.42
CA ASN A 52 15.67 13.83 15.58
C ASN A 52 16.08 13.17 16.93
N GLY A 53 17.11 12.30 16.93
CA GLY A 53 17.61 11.64 18.13
C GLY A 53 16.66 10.58 18.72
N ARG A 54 15.74 10.04 17.92
CA ARG A 54 14.77 9.01 18.31
C ARG A 54 15.10 7.65 17.69
N ASP A 55 14.84 6.60 18.44
CA ASP A 55 14.89 5.19 18.04
C ASP A 55 13.50 4.60 17.78
N VAL A 56 12.46 5.43 17.86
CA VAL A 56 11.07 5.07 17.55
C VAL A 56 10.59 5.92 16.38
N ILE A 57 10.14 5.28 15.31
CA ILE A 57 9.48 5.93 14.18
C ILE A 57 8.06 6.33 14.62
N ALA A 58 7.76 7.62 14.52
CA ALA A 58 6.43 8.17 14.73
C ALA A 58 5.76 8.47 13.38
N PRO A 59 4.43 8.66 13.31
CA PRO A 59 3.74 8.95 12.05
C PRO A 59 4.31 10.16 11.31
N MET A 60 4.75 11.18 12.05
CA MET A 60 5.34 12.41 11.48
C MET A 60 6.71 12.22 10.80
N ASP A 61 7.37 11.09 11.03
CA ASP A 61 8.64 10.77 10.36
C ASP A 61 8.43 10.23 8.95
N LEU A 62 7.27 9.63 8.68
CA LEU A 62 7.00 8.99 7.41
C LEU A 62 6.75 10.06 6.34
N PRO A 63 7.45 10.02 5.19
CA PRO A 63 7.25 10.96 4.11
C PRO A 63 5.96 10.65 3.33
N ILE A 64 4.81 10.91 3.96
CA ILE A 64 3.49 10.66 3.38
C ILE A 64 2.97 11.98 2.79
N PRO A 65 3.07 12.18 1.46
CA PRO A 65 2.61 13.41 0.82
C PRO A 65 1.10 13.55 0.94
N LYS A 66 0.61 14.79 0.86
CA LYS A 66 -0.82 15.09 1.03
C LYS A 66 -1.72 14.26 0.10
N GLY A 67 -1.29 14.07 -1.15
CA GLY A 67 -2.02 13.25 -2.12
C GLY A 67 -2.19 11.79 -1.68
N LEU A 68 -1.22 11.21 -0.96
CA LEU A 68 -1.35 9.86 -0.39
C LEU A 68 -2.28 9.84 0.81
N GLN A 69 -2.17 10.82 1.69
CA GLN A 69 -3.05 10.92 2.87
C GLN A 69 -4.53 10.95 2.47
N GLU A 70 -4.87 11.57 1.34
CA GLU A 70 -6.23 11.55 0.80
C GLU A 70 -6.65 10.15 0.32
N ARG A 71 -5.73 9.39 -0.30
CA ARG A 71 -6.01 8.00 -0.68
C ARG A 71 -6.13 7.09 0.54
N MET A 72 -5.38 7.35 1.61
CA MET A 72 -5.50 6.62 2.87
C MET A 72 -6.90 6.85 3.50
N ARG A 73 -7.39 8.09 3.49
CA ARG A 73 -8.76 8.40 3.94
C ARG A 73 -9.82 7.73 3.08
N GLU A 74 -9.63 7.77 1.76
CA GLU A 74 -10.52 7.09 0.83
C GLU A 74 -10.53 5.58 1.03
N PHE A 75 -9.38 4.97 1.34
CA PHE A 75 -9.29 3.57 1.68
C PHE A 75 -10.12 3.23 2.92
N ASP A 76 -10.14 4.09 3.94
CA ASP A 76 -10.95 3.90 5.14
C ASP A 76 -12.46 3.85 4.85
N GLU A 77 -12.90 4.49 3.77
CA GLU A 77 -14.31 4.53 3.34
C GLU A 77 -14.72 3.33 2.47
N LEU A 78 -13.79 2.44 2.08
CA LEU A 78 -14.10 1.27 1.25
C LEU A 78 -14.68 0.12 2.06
N ASP A 79 -15.68 -0.58 1.50
CA ASP A 79 -16.27 -1.78 2.09
C ASP A 79 -15.21 -2.88 2.33
N GLU A 80 -14.24 -3.02 1.43
CA GLU A 80 -13.17 -4.02 1.52
C GLU A 80 -12.07 -3.67 2.55
N ALA A 81 -12.05 -2.46 3.11
CA ALA A 81 -10.95 -1.98 3.96
C ALA A 81 -10.72 -2.88 5.18
N THR A 82 -11.81 -3.32 5.82
CA THR A 82 -11.77 -4.23 6.97
C THR A 82 -11.13 -5.57 6.60
N GLU A 83 -11.46 -6.12 5.43
CA GLU A 83 -10.89 -7.38 4.98
C GLU A 83 -9.42 -7.23 4.58
N VAL A 84 -9.05 -6.13 3.92
CA VAL A 84 -7.64 -5.82 3.59
C VAL A 84 -6.80 -5.70 4.86
N ARG A 85 -7.30 -4.98 5.89
CA ARG A 85 -6.64 -4.88 7.21
C ARG A 85 -6.47 -6.26 7.85
N ALA A 86 -7.50 -7.11 7.79
CA ALA A 86 -7.42 -8.47 8.33
C ALA A 86 -6.38 -9.34 7.60
N VAL A 87 -6.25 -9.20 6.28
CA VAL A 87 -5.21 -9.88 5.50
C VAL A 87 -3.82 -9.39 5.92
N LEU A 88 -3.66 -8.08 6.12
CA LEU A 88 -2.39 -7.48 6.54
C LEU A 88 -1.99 -7.86 7.97
N ALA A 89 -2.95 -7.92 8.90
CA ALA A 89 -2.70 -8.28 10.30
C ALA A 89 -2.13 -9.71 10.46
N ALA A 90 -2.35 -10.59 9.49
CA ALA A 90 -1.76 -11.93 9.48
C ALA A 90 -0.23 -11.93 9.28
N ALA A 91 0.34 -10.81 8.80
CA ALA A 91 1.77 -10.64 8.58
C ALA A 91 2.28 -9.39 9.31
N VAL A 92 2.79 -9.58 10.53
CA VAL A 92 3.42 -8.49 11.30
C VAL A 92 4.63 -7.97 10.52
N ARG A 93 4.53 -6.74 10.03
CA ARG A 93 5.62 -6.05 9.34
C ARG A 93 6.69 -5.69 10.35
N ARG A 94 7.95 -5.97 10.04
CA ARG A 94 9.08 -5.65 10.92
C ARG A 94 9.57 -4.23 10.64
N PRO A 95 9.85 -3.43 11.67
CA PRO A 95 10.48 -2.13 11.48
C PRO A 95 11.90 -2.28 10.90
N PRO A 96 12.39 -1.23 10.22
CA PRO A 96 13.71 -1.27 9.61
C PRO A 96 14.84 -1.22 10.66
N ALA A 97 15.66 -2.27 10.75
CA ALA A 97 16.86 -2.34 11.58
C ALA A 97 16.66 -1.99 13.07
N ASP A 98 17.43 -1.02 13.60
CA ASP A 98 17.59 -0.64 15.01
C ASP A 98 16.56 0.36 15.53
N VAL A 99 15.43 0.50 14.84
CA VAL A 99 14.30 1.32 15.32
C VAL A 99 13.06 0.47 15.48
N THR A 100 12.14 0.94 16.29
CA THR A 100 10.79 0.38 16.42
C THR A 100 9.78 1.29 15.73
N PHE A 101 8.59 0.75 15.45
CA PHE A 101 7.43 1.57 15.16
C PHE A 101 6.78 1.98 16.49
N SER A 102 6.30 3.22 16.60
CA SER A 102 5.32 3.55 17.63
C SER A 102 4.00 2.80 17.36
N GLU A 103 3.18 2.60 18.39
CA GLU A 103 1.84 1.98 18.23
C GLU A 103 1.00 2.72 17.18
N GLU A 104 1.05 4.06 17.17
CA GLU A 104 0.38 4.89 16.16
C GLU A 104 0.91 4.62 14.74
N THR A 105 2.21 4.38 14.60
CA THR A 105 2.82 4.06 13.30
C THR A 105 2.38 2.68 12.85
N GLU A 106 2.38 1.68 13.74
CA GLU A 106 1.91 0.33 13.41
C GLU A 106 0.45 0.34 12.95
N ALA A 107 -0.41 1.11 13.64
CA ALA A 107 -1.81 1.29 13.26
C ALA A 107 -1.99 2.01 11.91
N LEU A 108 -1.02 2.85 11.50
CA LEU A 108 -1.05 3.57 10.23
C LEU A 108 -0.61 2.71 9.04
N LEU A 109 0.21 1.67 9.24
CA LEU A 109 0.77 0.88 8.14
C LEU A 109 -0.29 0.24 7.22
N PRO A 110 -1.40 -0.32 7.74
CA PRO A 110 -2.49 -0.82 6.89
C PRO A 110 -3.14 0.28 6.04
N GLU A 111 -3.29 1.49 6.60
CA GLU A 111 -3.86 2.64 5.88
C GLU A 111 -2.92 3.10 4.77
N LEU A 112 -1.62 3.16 5.05
CA LEU A 112 -0.59 3.49 4.07
C LEU A 112 -0.59 2.47 2.93
N PHE A 113 -0.66 1.17 3.25
CA PHE A 113 -0.77 0.11 2.25
C PHE A 113 -2.03 0.29 1.39
N GLY A 114 -3.19 0.53 2.01
CA GLY A 114 -4.45 0.74 1.31
C GLY A 114 -4.41 1.95 0.38
N GLY A 115 -3.91 3.09 0.88
CA GLY A 115 -3.75 4.32 0.10
C GLY A 115 -2.80 4.18 -1.09
N LEU A 116 -1.66 3.50 -0.91
CA LEU A 116 -0.74 3.16 -2.00
C LEU A 116 -1.41 2.21 -3.00
N GLY A 117 -2.23 1.27 -2.51
CA GLY A 117 -2.98 0.37 -3.35
C GLY A 117 -4.00 1.08 -4.22
N ILE A 118 -4.72 2.06 -3.67
CA ILE A 118 -5.64 2.91 -4.45
C ILE A 118 -4.87 3.71 -5.49
N ALA A 119 -3.74 4.31 -5.11
CA ALA A 119 -2.90 5.07 -6.01
C ALA A 119 -2.45 4.22 -7.21
N LEU A 120 -2.00 2.99 -6.98
CA LEU A 120 -1.58 2.08 -8.05
C LEU A 120 -2.74 1.60 -8.93
N ALA A 121 -3.89 1.24 -8.33
CA ALA A 121 -5.08 0.84 -9.09
C ALA A 121 -5.55 1.97 -10.03
N ARG A 122 -5.48 3.22 -9.57
CA ARG A 122 -5.77 4.40 -10.40
C ARG A 122 -4.69 4.68 -11.43
N ALA A 123 -3.41 4.45 -11.11
CA ALA A 123 -2.33 4.57 -12.07
C ALA A 123 -2.51 3.56 -13.22
N LEU A 124 -2.90 2.31 -12.93
CA LEU A 124 -3.25 1.31 -13.94
C LEU A 124 -4.38 1.80 -14.85
N ARG A 125 -5.45 2.35 -14.25
CA ARG A 125 -6.57 2.92 -14.99
C ARG A 125 -6.18 4.14 -15.83
N ALA A 126 -5.24 4.95 -15.36
CA ALA A 126 -4.76 6.13 -16.09
C ALA A 126 -3.84 5.75 -17.28
N VAL A 127 -3.05 4.68 -17.14
CA VAL A 127 -2.18 4.17 -18.21
C VAL A 127 -3.01 3.59 -19.36
N ASP A 128 -4.14 2.96 -19.06
CA ASP A 128 -5.03 2.36 -20.05
C ASP A 128 -6.50 2.43 -19.58
N PRO A 129 -7.24 3.48 -19.98
CA PRO A 129 -8.61 3.71 -19.50
C PRO A 129 -9.64 2.67 -19.97
N ASP A 130 -9.37 1.96 -21.07
CA ASP A 130 -10.31 1.00 -21.65
C ASP A 130 -10.01 -0.44 -21.20
N ALA A 131 -8.80 -0.70 -20.69
CA ALA A 131 -8.44 -1.99 -20.14
C ALA A 131 -9.23 -2.30 -18.86
N SER A 132 -9.92 -3.44 -18.89
CA SER A 132 -10.54 -4.04 -17.70
C SER A 132 -9.67 -5.11 -17.05
N ASN A 133 -8.67 -5.63 -17.76
CA ASN A 133 -7.70 -6.61 -17.27
C ASN A 133 -6.29 -6.16 -17.68
N PRO A 134 -5.51 -5.53 -16.78
CA PRO A 134 -4.21 -4.97 -17.12
C PRO A 134 -3.17 -6.07 -17.34
N GLY A 135 -2.51 -6.05 -18.51
CA GLY A 135 -1.40 -6.94 -18.81
C GLY A 135 -0.08 -6.51 -18.18
N THR A 136 0.97 -7.31 -18.40
CA THR A 136 2.31 -7.08 -17.84
C THR A 136 2.88 -5.70 -18.14
N ASP A 137 2.63 -5.17 -19.35
CA ASP A 137 3.12 -3.87 -19.82
C ASP A 137 2.39 -2.70 -19.15
N GLN A 138 1.06 -2.81 -18.94
CA GLN A 138 0.29 -1.81 -18.19
C GLN A 138 0.78 -1.73 -16.75
N TRP A 139 0.98 -2.88 -16.11
CA TRP A 139 1.56 -2.95 -14.76
C TRP A 139 2.93 -2.32 -14.69
N GLN A 140 3.84 -2.61 -15.64
CA GLN A 140 5.17 -2.03 -15.65
C GLN A 140 5.12 -0.50 -15.71
N ARG A 141 4.37 0.04 -16.68
CA ARG A 141 4.17 1.48 -16.85
C ARG A 141 3.57 2.13 -15.60
N ALA A 142 2.55 1.52 -15.00
CA ALA A 142 1.92 2.05 -13.80
C ALA A 142 2.89 2.05 -12.60
N THR A 143 3.65 0.96 -12.40
CA THR A 143 4.65 0.90 -11.34
C THR A 143 5.79 1.89 -11.54
N ASP A 144 6.20 2.14 -12.78
CA ASP A 144 7.25 3.12 -13.09
C ASP A 144 6.77 4.54 -12.83
N LEU A 145 5.50 4.85 -13.11
CA LEU A 145 4.90 6.15 -12.74
C LEU A 145 4.86 6.36 -11.22
N VAL A 146 4.45 5.34 -10.46
CA VAL A 146 4.40 5.44 -8.99
C VAL A 146 5.80 5.65 -8.38
N ARG A 147 6.82 4.95 -8.89
CA ARG A 147 8.23 5.08 -8.45
C ARG A 147 8.88 6.43 -8.73
N GLN A 148 8.29 7.26 -9.58
CA GLN A 148 8.80 8.63 -9.78
C GLN A 148 8.44 9.56 -8.62
N VAL A 149 7.51 9.13 -7.76
CA VAL A 149 6.99 9.92 -6.64
C VAL A 149 7.38 9.35 -5.27
N TYR A 150 7.53 8.02 -5.18
CA TYR A 150 7.91 7.27 -3.97
C TYR A 150 9.18 6.47 -4.23
#